data_AF-A0A1Q7QYX8-F1
#
_entry.id   AF-A0A1Q7QYX8-F1
#
_cell.length_a   1.000
_cell.length_b   1.000
_cell.length_c   1.000
_cell.angle_alpha   90.00
_cell.angle_beta   90.00
_cell.angle_gamma   90.00
#
_symmetry.space_group_name_H-M   'P 1'
#
loop_
_entity.id
_entity.type
_entity.pdbx_description
1 polymer ?
#
loop_
_entity_poly.entity_id
_entity_poly.type
_entity_poly.pdbx_seq_one_letter_code
_entity_poly.pdbx_strand_id
1 'polypeptide(L)'
;MQRNTKFSYWRCPKDHGKFIGFFDFLKEKNFVRQLSPKEIQELRKNIQTVNCSNCGGPIDLATASACTHCGSPISILDMKQPQQMLAQLQQAAAPKPPNPALPLELERAKREAEGWFGPHESDPDWLSDASSGSLIQAGLNTVARWLKNSGF
;
A
#
# COMPACT_ATOMS: atom_id res chain seq x y z
N MET A 1 15.16 -4.36 6.89
CA MET A 1 15.47 -2.97 7.30
C MET A 1 14.89 -2.75 8.69
N GLN A 2 15.74 -2.72 9.73
CA GLN A 2 15.28 -2.57 11.12
C GLN A 2 14.89 -1.11 11.39
N ARG A 3 13.65 -0.90 11.82
CA ARG A 3 13.01 0.41 12.03
C ARG A 3 13.32 0.90 13.45
N ASN A 4 14.29 1.80 13.62
CA ASN A 4 14.80 2.19 14.94
C ASN A 4 14.19 3.49 15.51
N THR A 5 13.16 4.05 14.88
CA THR A 5 12.51 5.29 15.35
C THR A 5 11.27 4.96 16.17
N LYS A 6 11.23 5.39 17.44
CA LYS A 6 10.06 5.22 18.31
C LYS A 6 8.96 6.23 17.95
N PHE A 7 7.74 5.75 17.77
CA PHE A 7 6.56 6.58 17.53
C PHE A 7 5.35 6.05 18.31
N SER A 8 4.39 6.92 18.54
CA SER A 8 3.17 6.62 19.28
C SER A 8 1.94 6.86 18.42
N TYR A 9 0.88 6.09 18.64
CA TYR A 9 -0.41 6.25 17.99
C TYR A 9 -1.51 5.71 18.90
N TRP A 10 -2.74 6.15 18.67
CA TRP A 10 -3.91 5.76 19.44
C TRP A 10 -4.79 4.83 18.59
N ARG A 11 -5.01 3.60 19.05
CA ARG A 11 -5.90 2.64 18.37
C ARG A 11 -7.33 2.78 18.87
N CYS A 12 -8.29 2.63 17.97
CA CYS A 12 -9.67 2.41 18.38
C CYS A 12 -9.79 1.01 19.03
N PRO A 13 -10.34 0.89 20.25
CA PRO A 13 -10.55 -0.42 20.88
C PRO A 13 -11.47 -1.36 20.09
N LYS A 14 -12.32 -0.80 19.21
CA LYS A 14 -13.19 -1.54 18.28
C LYS A 14 -12.53 -1.85 16.93
N ASP A 15 -11.24 -1.59 16.79
CA ASP A 15 -10.43 -1.85 15.60
C ASP A 15 -10.86 -1.15 14.29
N HIS A 16 -11.61 -0.05 14.38
CA HIS A 16 -11.97 0.76 13.20
C HIS A 16 -10.77 1.51 12.58
N GLY A 17 -9.65 1.60 13.29
CA GLY A 17 -8.47 2.32 12.81
C GLY A 17 -7.59 2.89 13.93
N LYS A 18 -6.67 3.77 13.53
CA LYS A 18 -5.75 4.48 14.43
C LYS A 18 -5.71 5.98 14.16
N PHE A 19 -5.60 6.77 15.21
CA PHE A 19 -5.21 8.18 15.16
C PHE A 19 -3.70 8.30 15.40
N ILE A 20 -3.02 9.06 14.56
CA ILE A 20 -1.58 9.32 14.66
C ILE A 20 -1.32 10.80 14.38
N GLY A 21 -0.52 11.43 15.23
CA GLY A 21 -0.10 12.82 15.01
C GLY A 21 0.84 12.91 13.81
N PHE A 22 0.89 14.08 13.16
CA PHE A 22 1.70 14.26 11.96
C PHE A 22 3.18 13.93 12.18
N PHE A 23 3.77 14.39 13.28
CA PHE A 23 5.17 14.09 13.61
C PHE A 23 5.41 12.59 13.86
N ASP A 24 4.49 11.89 14.53
CA ASP A 24 4.56 10.44 14.71
C ASP A 24 4.39 9.67 13.39
N PHE A 25 3.54 10.17 12.49
CA PHE A 25 3.39 9.61 11.15
C PHE A 25 4.69 9.74 10.35
N LEU A 26 5.37 10.89 10.41
CA LEU A 26 6.66 11.06 9.73
C LEU A 26 7.73 10.12 10.30
N LYS A 27 7.73 9.89 11.61
CA LYS A 27 8.60 8.88 12.25
C LYS A 27 8.24 7.45 11.81
N GLU A 28 6.95 7.11 11.76
CA GLU A 28 6.46 5.81 11.27
C GLU A 28 6.94 5.53 9.84
N LYS A 29 6.92 6.56 8.98
CA LYS A 29 7.37 6.47 7.59
C LYS A 29 8.87 6.70 7.40
N ASN A 30 9.63 6.90 8.48
CA ASN A 30 11.06 7.17 8.47
C ASN A 30 11.46 8.42 7.66
N PHE A 31 10.54 9.36 7.46
CA PHE A 31 10.88 10.69 6.96
C PHE A 31 11.65 11.49 8.01
N VAL A 32 11.41 11.21 9.29
CA VAL A 32 12.10 11.86 10.40
C VAL A 32 12.82 10.81 11.25
N ARG A 33 14.04 11.13 11.65
CA ARG A 33 14.80 10.35 12.62
C ARG A 33 15.38 11.22 13.73
N GLN A 34 15.48 10.64 14.91
CA GLN A 34 16.20 11.24 16.02
C GLN A 34 17.71 11.25 15.71
N LEU A 35 18.37 12.36 16.07
CA LEU A 35 19.82 12.44 16.00
C LEU A 35 20.46 11.66 17.15
N SER A 36 21.55 10.95 16.85
CA SER A 36 22.38 10.33 17.87
C SER A 36 23.10 11.38 18.72
N PRO A 37 23.54 11.05 19.95
CA PRO A 37 24.30 11.98 20.78
C PRO A 37 25.55 12.55 20.11
N LYS A 38 26.22 11.76 19.25
CA LYS A 38 27.39 12.20 18.47
C LYS A 38 27.00 13.23 17.41
N GLU A 39 25.95 12.98 16.65
CA GLU A 39 25.44 13.94 15.65
C GLU A 39 24.97 15.25 16.32
N ILE A 40 24.37 15.18 17.50
CA ILE A 40 23.98 16.38 18.27
C ILE A 40 25.24 17.16 18.70
N GLN A 41 26.31 16.49 19.15
CA GLN A 41 27.58 17.14 19.47
C GLN A 41 28.22 17.79 18.25
N GLU A 42 28.19 17.15 17.09
CA GLU A 42 28.70 17.72 15.84
C GLU A 42 27.87 18.92 15.40
N LEU A 43 26.55 18.84 15.52
CA LEU A 43 25.64 19.93 15.20
C LEU A 43 25.92 21.17 16.06
N ARG A 44 26.17 20.98 17.36
CA ARG A 44 26.53 22.05 18.31
C ARG A 44 27.78 22.84 17.94
N LYS A 45 28.71 22.25 17.18
CA LYS A 45 29.93 22.94 16.75
C LYS A 45 29.65 24.02 15.70
N ASN A 46 28.54 23.88 14.97
CA ASN A 46 28.23 24.72 13.80
C ASN A 46 26.98 25.57 14.01
N ILE A 47 26.03 25.10 14.82
CA ILE A 47 24.72 25.71 14.99
C ILE A 47 24.36 25.73 16.48
N GLN A 48 23.93 26.90 16.96
CA GLN A 48 23.53 27.08 18.36
C GLN A 48 22.04 26.84 18.59
N THR A 49 21.18 27.15 17.61
CA THR A 49 19.72 27.04 17.75
C THR A 49 19.11 26.35 16.54
N VAL A 50 18.16 25.45 16.80
CA VAL A 50 17.36 24.77 15.77
C VAL A 50 15.88 24.83 16.13
N ASN A 51 15.01 24.76 15.13
CA ASN A 51 13.57 24.70 15.38
C ASN A 51 13.13 23.25 15.61
N CYS A 52 12.22 23.05 16.56
CA CYS A 52 11.65 21.75 16.84
C CYS A 52 10.79 21.28 15.66
N SER A 53 11.13 20.12 15.10
CA SER A 53 10.38 19.49 14.00
C SER A 53 8.93 19.08 14.37
N ASN A 54 8.57 19.09 15.66
CA ASN A 54 7.22 18.78 16.13
C ASN A 54 6.37 20.03 16.40
N CYS A 55 6.84 20.96 17.24
CA CYS A 55 6.05 22.14 17.65
C CYS A 55 6.53 23.47 17.05
N GLY A 56 7.63 23.49 16.29
CA GLY A 56 8.22 24.70 15.71
C GLY A 56 8.97 25.59 16.71
N GLY A 57 8.89 25.33 18.01
CA GLY A 57 9.58 26.11 19.05
C GLY A 57 11.12 26.03 18.93
N PRO A 58 11.85 27.08 19.32
CA PRO A 58 13.30 27.09 19.26
C PRO A 58 13.90 26.12 20.28
N ILE A 59 15.02 25.50 19.92
CA ILE A 59 15.82 24.62 20.77
C ILE A 59 17.23 25.18 20.79
N ASP A 60 17.66 25.67 21.95
CA ASP A 60 19.07 25.97 22.18
C ASP A 60 19.85 24.67 22.37
N LEU A 61 20.73 24.39 21.42
CA LEU A 61 21.55 23.19 21.41
C LEU A 61 22.65 23.25 22.46
N ALA A 62 23.06 24.43 22.95
CA ALA A 62 24.09 24.53 23.98
C ALA A 62 23.62 23.94 25.31
N THR A 63 22.33 24.09 25.63
CA THR A 63 21.76 23.76 26.94
C THR A 63 20.86 22.53 26.93
N ALA A 64 20.24 22.20 25.79
CA ALA A 64 19.26 21.12 25.71
C ALA A 64 19.63 20.02 24.71
N SER A 65 19.12 18.80 24.96
CA SER A 65 19.16 17.64 24.05
C SER A 65 17.77 17.22 23.55
N ALA A 66 16.73 17.94 23.98
CA ALA A 66 15.34 17.80 23.58
C ALA A 66 14.65 19.17 23.62
N CYS A 67 13.50 19.30 22.95
CA CYS A 67 12.73 20.54 22.98
C CYS A 67 12.18 20.80 24.39
N THR A 68 12.48 21.97 24.95
CA THR A 68 11.99 22.40 26.27
C THR A 68 10.50 22.71 26.29
N HIS A 69 9.90 22.98 25.13
CA HIS A 69 8.46 23.29 25.02
C HIS A 69 7.57 22.05 24.98
N CYS A 70 7.92 21.06 24.15
CA CYS A 70 7.05 19.88 23.91
C CYS A 70 7.71 18.53 24.26
N GLY A 71 8.95 18.54 24.76
CA GLY A 71 9.70 17.33 25.12
C GLY A 71 10.18 16.48 23.93
N SER A 72 9.92 16.90 22.69
CA SER A 72 10.29 16.11 21.52
C SER A 72 11.82 16.04 21.34
N PRO A 73 12.37 14.88 20.94
CA PRO A 73 13.81 14.75 20.70
C PRO A 73 14.25 15.57 19.50
N ILE A 74 15.52 16.01 19.50
CA ILE A 74 16.12 16.68 18.34
C ILE A 74 16.14 15.68 17.16
N SER A 75 15.41 16.02 16.10
CA SER A 75 15.15 15.12 14.98
C SER A 75 15.29 15.87 13.65
N ILE A 76 15.84 15.19 12.65
CA ILE A 76 16.01 15.73 11.30
C ILE A 76 15.07 15.05 10.31
N LEU A 77 14.72 15.78 9.25
CA LEU A 77 14.11 15.20 8.05
C LEU A 77 15.20 14.43 7.28
N ASP A 78 15.08 13.11 7.22
CA ASP A 78 16.01 12.24 6.51
C ASP A 78 15.52 12.01 5.08
N MET A 79 16.10 12.74 4.13
CA MET A 79 15.74 12.65 2.71
C MET A 79 16.36 11.44 2.01
N LYS A 80 17.25 10.67 2.65
CA LYS A 80 17.93 9.53 2.00
C LYS A 80 16.96 8.43 1.61
N GLN A 81 16.04 8.04 2.51
CA GLN A 81 15.06 6.99 2.20
C GLN A 81 14.07 7.41 1.10
N PRO A 82 13.47 8.62 1.14
CA PRO A 82 12.64 9.12 0.05
C PRO A 82 13.36 9.15 -1.29
N GLN A 83 14.63 9.57 -1.31
CA GLN A 83 15.46 9.58 -2.52
C GLN A 83 15.68 8.16 -3.06
N GLN A 84 15.98 7.19 -2.19
CA GLN A 84 16.14 5.79 -2.59
C GLN A 84 14.84 5.20 -3.15
N MET A 85 13.71 5.47 -2.49
CA MET A 85 12.39 5.04 -2.98
C MET A 85 12.09 5.66 -4.35
N LEU A 86 12.35 6.96 -4.52
CA LEU A 86 12.14 7.64 -5.80
C LEU A 86 13.01 7.03 -6.90
N ALA A 87 14.28 6.74 -6.62
CA ALA A 87 15.18 6.09 -7.55
C ALA A 87 14.67 4.69 -7.96
N GLN A 88 14.16 3.90 -7.02
CA GLN A 88 13.56 2.59 -7.31
C GLN A 88 12.31 2.71 -8.18
N LEU A 89 11.44 3.68 -7.89
CA LEU A 89 10.24 3.93 -8.70
C LEU A 89 10.60 4.36 -10.11
N GLN A 90 11.59 5.24 -10.27
CA GLN A 90 12.10 5.66 -11.57
C GLN A 90 12.67 4.48 -12.37
N GLN A 91 13.44 3.59 -11.72
CA GLN A 91 13.94 2.37 -12.35
C GLN A 91 12.82 1.41 -12.74
N ALA A 92 11.79 1.26 -11.91
CA ALA A 92 10.65 0.40 -12.19
C ALA A 92 9.77 0.93 -13.33
N ALA A 93 9.66 2.26 -13.45
CA ALA A 93 8.95 2.96 -14.50
C ALA A 93 9.75 3.08 -15.82
N ALA A 94 11.04 2.73 -15.80
CA ALA A 94 11.85 2.74 -17.01
C ALA A 94 11.24 1.80 -18.06
N PRO A 95 11.19 2.20 -19.36
CA PRO A 95 10.69 1.35 -20.42
C PRO A 95 11.47 0.03 -20.44
N LYS A 96 10.78 -1.07 -20.17
CA LYS A 96 11.37 -2.40 -20.30
C LYS A 96 11.24 -2.84 -21.75
N PRO A 97 12.28 -3.45 -22.35
CA PRO A 97 12.12 -4.04 -23.67
C PRO A 97 10.96 -5.05 -23.64
N PRO A 98 10.13 -5.10 -24.69
CA PRO A 98 9.02 -6.03 -24.75
C PRO A 98 9.56 -7.45 -24.61
N ASN A 99 8.93 -8.26 -23.75
CA ASN A 99 9.29 -9.67 -23.58
C ASN A 99 9.19 -10.37 -24.96
N PRO A 100 10.25 -11.00 -25.49
CA PRO A 100 10.18 -11.69 -26.77
C PRO A 100 9.16 -12.84 -26.78
N ALA A 101 8.81 -13.39 -25.61
CA ALA A 101 7.76 -14.40 -25.47
C ALA A 101 6.34 -13.81 -25.37
N LEU A 102 6.19 -12.48 -25.26
CA LEU A 102 4.91 -11.80 -25.08
C LEU A 102 3.85 -12.21 -26.11
N PRO A 103 4.15 -12.35 -27.43
CA PRO A 103 3.14 -12.77 -28.39
C PRO A 103 2.59 -14.17 -28.09
N LEU A 104 3.46 -15.10 -27.71
CA LEU A 104 3.06 -16.48 -27.37
C LEU A 104 2.26 -16.53 -26.07
N GLU A 105 2.65 -15.74 -25.06
CA GLU A 105 1.94 -15.61 -23.79
C GLU A 105 0.55 -15.00 -23.99
N LEU A 106 0.43 -13.97 -24.84
CA LEU A 106 -0.83 -13.31 -25.15
C LEU A 106 -1.79 -14.26 -25.87
N GLU A 107 -1.31 -15.03 -26.85
CA GLU A 107 -2.12 -16.04 -27.53
C GLU A 107 -2.59 -17.15 -26.57
N ARG A 108 -1.74 -17.58 -25.64
CA ARG A 108 -2.13 -18.53 -24.59
C ARG A 108 -3.22 -17.95 -23.68
N ALA A 109 -3.02 -16.74 -23.18
CA ALA A 109 -3.98 -16.06 -22.31
C ALA A 109 -5.32 -15.82 -23.02
N LYS A 110 -5.29 -15.50 -24.32
CA LYS A 110 -6.49 -15.36 -25.15
C LYS A 110 -7.24 -16.67 -25.27
N ARG A 111 -6.56 -17.78 -25.58
CA ARG A 111 -7.19 -19.11 -25.64
C ARG A 111 -7.76 -19.55 -24.30
N GLU A 112 -7.06 -19.28 -23.21
CA GLU A 112 -7.59 -19.55 -21.86
C GLU A 112 -8.87 -18.75 -21.62
N ALA A 113 -8.85 -17.44 -21.88
CA ALA A 113 -10.03 -16.59 -21.74
C ALA A 113 -11.18 -17.04 -22.64
N GLU A 114 -10.92 -17.45 -23.88
CA GLU A 114 -11.92 -18.03 -24.78
C GLU A 114 -12.42 -19.40 -24.29
N GLY A 115 -11.60 -20.20 -23.60
CA GLY A 115 -12.05 -21.43 -22.96
C GLY A 115 -13.00 -21.17 -21.78
N TRP A 116 -12.78 -20.10 -21.01
CA TRP A 116 -13.61 -19.72 -19.86
C TRP A 116 -14.86 -18.92 -20.24
N PHE A 117 -14.73 -18.02 -21.23
CA PHE A 117 -15.72 -16.99 -21.58
C PHE A 117 -16.09 -16.97 -23.05
N GLY A 118 -15.60 -17.92 -23.84
CA GLY A 118 -16.02 -18.07 -25.22
C GLY A 118 -17.51 -18.34 -25.30
N PRO A 119 -18.09 -18.35 -26.52
CA PRO A 119 -19.49 -18.68 -26.71
C PRO A 119 -19.73 -20.09 -26.17
N HIS A 120 -20.21 -20.18 -24.94
CA HIS A 120 -20.97 -21.34 -24.52
C HIS A 120 -22.17 -21.34 -25.45
N GLU A 121 -22.49 -22.47 -26.09
CA GLU A 121 -23.78 -22.60 -26.76
C GLU A 121 -24.82 -22.14 -25.75
N SER A 122 -25.37 -20.97 -26.03
CA SER A 122 -26.37 -20.35 -25.20
C SER A 122 -27.57 -21.24 -25.38
N ASP A 123 -27.81 -22.13 -24.41
CA ASP A 123 -28.95 -23.04 -24.43
C ASP A 123 -30.19 -22.17 -24.62
N PRO A 124 -30.82 -22.19 -25.81
CA PRO A 124 -31.91 -21.28 -26.13
C PRO A 124 -33.08 -21.50 -25.16
N ASP A 125 -33.22 -22.71 -24.63
CA ASP A 125 -34.19 -23.05 -23.60
C ASP A 125 -33.85 -22.34 -22.28
N TRP A 126 -32.58 -22.26 -21.88
CA TRP A 126 -32.18 -21.54 -20.65
C TRP A 126 -32.43 -20.03 -20.76
N LEU A 127 -32.10 -19.40 -21.89
CA LEU A 127 -32.39 -17.97 -22.09
C LEU A 127 -33.90 -17.69 -22.11
N SER A 128 -34.70 -18.59 -22.69
CA SER A 128 -36.16 -18.47 -22.66
C SER A 128 -36.71 -18.63 -21.23
N ASP A 129 -36.17 -19.56 -20.44
CA ASP A 129 -36.55 -19.80 -19.04
C ASP A 129 -36.10 -18.63 -18.15
N ALA A 130 -34.94 -18.04 -18.41
CA ALA A 130 -34.39 -16.91 -17.66
C ALA A 130 -35.07 -15.58 -17.99
N SER A 131 -35.59 -15.42 -19.21
CA SER A 131 -36.32 -14.22 -19.64
C SER A 131 -37.81 -14.27 -19.28
N SER A 132 -38.41 -15.46 -19.19
CA SER A 132 -39.80 -15.67 -18.77
C SER A 132 -39.96 -15.87 -17.26
N GLY A 133 -38.90 -16.24 -16.55
CA GLY A 133 -38.89 -16.55 -15.11
C GLY A 133 -37.71 -15.96 -14.33
N SER A 134 -37.41 -16.53 -13.16
CA SER A 134 -36.24 -16.13 -12.35
C SER A 134 -34.99 -16.92 -12.75
N LEU A 135 -33.80 -16.33 -12.55
CA LEU A 135 -32.52 -16.99 -12.80
C LEU A 135 -32.36 -18.32 -12.02
N ILE A 136 -32.94 -18.41 -10.83
CA ILE A 136 -32.93 -19.63 -10.00
C ILE A 136 -33.75 -20.74 -10.68
N GLN A 137 -34.92 -20.39 -11.22
CA GLN A 137 -35.80 -21.33 -11.90
C GLN A 137 -35.19 -21.81 -13.22
N ALA A 138 -34.58 -20.91 -13.99
CA ALA A 138 -33.84 -21.27 -15.20
C ALA A 138 -32.68 -22.24 -14.88
N GLY A 139 -31.94 -22.00 -13.80
CA GLY A 139 -30.89 -22.90 -13.33
C GLY A 139 -31.41 -24.30 -12.94
N LEU A 140 -32.52 -24.37 -12.20
CA LEU A 140 -33.15 -25.64 -11.81
C LEU A 140 -33.65 -26.45 -13.03
N ASN A 141 -34.24 -25.77 -14.02
CA ASN A 141 -34.71 -26.41 -15.25
C ASN A 141 -33.55 -27.01 -16.07
N THR A 142 -32.41 -26.34 -16.16
CA THR A 142 -31.23 -26.86 -16.85
C THR A 142 -30.68 -28.11 -16.16
N VAL A 143 -30.60 -28.12 -14.82
CA VAL A 143 -30.17 -29.31 -14.06
C VAL A 143 -31.16 -30.46 -14.24
N ALA A 144 -32.46 -30.19 -14.21
CA ALA A 144 -33.49 -31.21 -14.44
C ALA A 144 -33.41 -31.82 -15.85
N ARG A 145 -33.18 -31.00 -16.89
CA ARG A 145 -32.95 -31.46 -18.27
C ARG A 145 -31.67 -32.28 -18.39
N TRP A 146 -30.59 -31.86 -17.74
CA TRP A 146 -29.33 -32.60 -17.72
C TRP A 146 -29.47 -33.98 -17.07
N LEU A 147 -30.17 -34.08 -15.92
CA LEU A 147 -30.46 -35.36 -15.26
C LEU A 147 -31.30 -36.28 -16.13
N LYS A 148 -32.34 -35.75 -16.80
CA LYS A 148 -33.21 -36.53 -17.69
C LYS A 148 -32.48 -37.06 -18.93
N ASN A 149 -31.54 -36.29 -19.48
CA ASN A 149 -30.75 -36.70 -20.64
C ASN A 149 -29.57 -37.61 -20.26
N SER A 150 -29.12 -37.60 -19.01
CA SER A 150 -28.02 -38.44 -18.51
C SER A 150 -28.45 -39.84 -18.07
N GLY A 151 -29.74 -40.18 -18.19
CA GLY A 151 -30.24 -41.55 -18.04
C GLY A 151 -30.15 -42.13 -16.62
N PHE A 152 -30.50 -41.33 -15.61
CA PHE A 152 -30.89 -41.82 -14.27
C PHE A 152 -32.40 -41.84 -14.11
#